data_AF-A0A957LHP5-F1
#
_entry.id   AF-A0A957LHP5-F1
#
_cell.length_a   1.000
_cell.length_b   1.000
_cell.length_c   1.000
_cell.angle_alpha   90.00
_cell.angle_beta   90.00
_cell.angle_gamma   90.00
#
_symmetry.space_group_name_H-M   'P 1'
#
loop_
_entity.id
_entity.type
_entity.pdbx_description
1 polymer ?
#
loop_
_entity_poly.entity_id
_entity_poly.type
_entity_poly.pdbx_seq_one_letter_code
_entity_poly.pdbx_strand_id
1 'polypeptide(L)'
;MGNFNWQTEEDSDVWEEQEAPPAPPSKRRRWVIWLLMIGFVALSIGSIYLIYRQINQRVAEAVKTTESAVLTSHELVIDAAMLTDRELFTNLLSGRDLNWTSAQLRLLQSHMLFNRPHMGLQTVNMRGQRPQISLSPDLTQAIITRTVTYEQLDGGGEVELAQVAVYRQGEDRWLLSPLVSPESEWGFRDSFEGRFISASFPVPDAELALQVARDLDRTVGAVCSGFFDVTCPIELHYNIDFTTDPGSLIDITLAAQEPLSQSPEPAAFNNFSFPTPTLIGLPIDENGYNALYRGYARVLAQDLMRESLQTYWAAFPELQPYSLSQHLQTLDIGLTIPVTDTTKPLTALLAQDLIALCMTDEGIDLARYEPATDRLTSILSERVF
;
A
#
# COMPACT_ATOMS: atom_id res chain seq x y z
N MET A 1 24.42 111.47 59.35
CA MET A 1 24.80 111.40 57.93
C MET A 1 26.19 110.75 57.93
N GLY A 2 26.40 109.44 57.77
CA GLY A 2 25.77 108.44 56.92
C GLY A 2 26.52 108.40 55.58
N ASN A 3 27.20 107.34 55.14
CA ASN A 3 27.93 106.24 55.79
C ASN A 3 28.98 105.78 54.76
N PHE A 4 30.10 105.21 55.21
CA PHE A 4 31.31 104.95 54.44
C PHE A 4 31.52 103.44 54.23
N ASN A 5 32.45 103.08 53.32
CA ASN A 5 33.23 101.81 53.24
C ASN A 5 32.68 100.71 52.28
N TRP A 6 33.15 100.62 51.02
CA TRP A 6 34.34 100.01 50.33
C TRP A 6 34.08 98.60 49.76
N GLN A 7 34.47 98.47 48.48
CA GLN A 7 34.56 97.27 47.65
C GLN A 7 35.70 96.35 48.13
N THR A 8 35.60 95.03 47.91
CA THR A 8 36.30 94.29 46.83
C THR A 8 36.01 92.78 46.90
N GLU A 9 36.01 92.16 45.71
CA GLU A 9 36.12 90.71 45.42
C GLU A 9 34.90 89.84 45.74
N GLU A 10 33.88 89.91 44.86
CA GLU A 10 33.00 88.78 44.60
C GLU A 10 33.63 87.89 43.53
N ASP A 11 33.97 86.67 43.95
CA ASP A 11 34.10 85.49 43.09
C ASP A 11 32.87 85.36 42.18
N SER A 12 33.04 85.67 40.89
CA SER A 12 32.22 85.08 39.83
C SER A 12 32.95 85.21 38.49
N ASP A 13 34.05 84.46 38.36
CA ASP A 13 34.60 84.05 37.07
C ASP A 13 33.60 83.09 36.38
N VAL A 14 32.42 83.62 36.03
CA VAL A 14 31.57 83.09 34.96
C VAL A 14 32.25 83.55 33.70
N TRP A 15 33.20 82.74 33.23
CA TRP A 15 33.71 82.83 31.88
C TRP A 15 32.49 82.69 30.96
N GLU A 16 32.01 83.79 30.41
CA GLU A 16 31.23 83.81 29.18
C GLU A 16 32.16 83.26 28.09
N GLU A 17 32.22 81.94 28.03
CA GLU A 17 32.87 81.19 26.98
C GLU A 17 32.05 81.47 25.73
N GLN A 18 32.48 82.50 25.02
CA GLN A 18 32.02 82.89 23.71
C GLN A 18 31.91 81.63 22.85
N GLU A 19 30.68 81.17 22.59
CA GLU A 19 30.41 80.01 21.75
C GLU A 19 31.10 80.24 20.41
N ALA A 20 32.26 79.60 20.24
CA ALA A 20 32.97 79.62 18.98
C ALA A 20 31.99 79.11 17.91
N PRO A 21 31.84 79.80 16.76
CA PRO A 21 30.94 79.34 15.71
C PRO A 21 31.28 77.89 15.37
N PRO A 22 30.29 76.98 15.28
CA PRO A 22 30.54 75.55 15.18
C PRO A 22 31.46 75.29 13.99
N ALA A 23 32.65 74.74 14.28
CA ALA A 23 33.64 74.44 13.26
C ALA A 23 32.98 73.60 12.14
N PRO A 24 33.15 73.97 10.85
CA PRO A 24 32.54 73.23 9.76
C PRO A 24 33.00 71.76 9.83
N PRO A 25 32.08 70.78 9.78
CA PRO A 25 32.44 69.39 9.99
C PRO A 25 33.49 68.98 8.97
N SER A 26 34.65 68.54 9.43
CA SER A 26 35.75 68.15 8.55
C SER A 26 35.27 67.04 7.61
N LYS A 27 35.41 67.23 6.29
CA LYS A 27 35.02 66.25 5.26
C LYS A 27 35.65 64.86 5.52
N ARG A 28 36.81 64.82 6.17
CA ARG A 28 37.54 63.60 6.56
C ARG A 28 36.79 62.78 7.61
N ARG A 29 36.11 63.41 8.58
CA ARG A 29 35.35 62.70 9.63
C ARG A 29 34.10 62.01 9.07
N ARG A 30 33.40 62.65 8.11
CA ARG A 30 32.25 62.03 7.42
C ARG A 30 32.66 60.80 6.60
N TRP A 31 33.81 60.83 5.92
CA TRP A 31 34.28 59.69 5.13
C TRP A 31 34.69 58.49 6.00
N VAL A 32 35.31 58.73 7.15
CA VAL A 32 35.63 57.68 8.13
C VAL A 32 34.36 57.05 8.71
N ILE A 33 33.32 57.83 9.00
CA ILE A 33 32.03 57.30 9.48
C ILE A 33 31.36 56.42 8.41
N TRP A 34 31.38 56.82 7.13
CA TRP A 34 30.85 56.01 6.04
C TRP A 34 31.60 54.69 5.87
N LEU A 35 32.94 54.70 5.97
CA LEU A 35 33.73 53.48 5.93
C LEU A 35 33.43 52.54 7.11
N LEU A 36 33.22 53.07 8.31
CA LEU A 36 32.84 52.27 9.48
C LEU A 36 31.45 51.64 9.31
N MET A 37 30.48 52.41 8.78
CA MET A 37 29.15 51.89 8.46
C MET A 37 29.20 50.77 7.42
N ILE A 38 29.96 50.96 6.34
CA ILE A 38 30.15 49.92 5.31
C ILE A 38 30.85 48.69 5.89
N GLY A 39 31.87 48.89 6.73
CA GLY A 39 32.56 47.80 7.43
C GLY A 39 31.63 47.01 8.35
N PHE A 40 30.75 47.70 9.09
CA PHE A 40 29.75 47.06 9.96
C PHE A 40 28.69 46.29 9.16
N VAL A 41 28.21 46.85 8.06
CA VAL A 41 27.28 46.17 7.14
C VAL A 41 27.94 44.94 6.51
N ALA A 42 29.19 45.05 6.06
CA ALA A 42 29.93 43.92 5.50
C ALA A 42 30.16 42.82 6.54
N LEU A 43 30.49 43.18 7.78
CA LEU A 43 30.64 42.22 8.89
C LEU A 43 29.32 41.53 9.25
N SER A 44 28.22 42.26 9.29
CA SER A 44 26.89 41.70 9.59
C SER A 44 26.39 40.79 8.48
N ILE A 45 26.57 41.16 7.22
CA ILE A 45 26.25 40.27 6.08
C ILE A 45 27.13 39.02 6.11
N GLY A 46 28.44 39.18 6.37
CA GLY A 46 29.38 38.07 6.47
C GLY A 46 29.03 37.10 7.62
N SER A 47 28.63 37.62 8.78
CA SER A 47 28.23 36.77 9.92
C SER A 47 26.93 36.04 9.65
N ILE A 48 25.91 36.70 9.08
CA ILE A 48 24.65 36.06 8.67
C ILE A 48 24.92 34.93 7.68
N TYR A 49 25.78 35.15 6.69
CA TYR A 49 26.16 34.14 5.71
C TYR A 49 26.86 32.93 6.36
N LEU A 50 27.79 33.17 7.30
CA LEU A 50 28.48 32.09 8.02
C LEU A 50 27.51 31.28 8.91
N ILE A 51 26.60 31.94 9.61
CA ILE A 51 25.56 31.29 10.43
C ILE A 51 24.65 30.43 9.54
N TYR A 52 24.16 30.99 8.43
CA TYR A 52 23.34 30.26 7.46
C TYR A 52 24.06 29.02 6.92
N ARG A 53 25.35 29.16 6.57
CA ARG A 53 26.17 28.03 6.11
C ARG A 53 26.33 26.95 7.18
N GLN A 54 26.61 27.33 8.43
CA GLN A 54 26.73 26.37 9.53
C GLN A 54 25.43 25.64 9.83
N ILE A 55 24.29 26.34 9.80
CA ILE A 55 22.97 25.73 9.96
C ILE A 55 22.74 24.70 8.85
N ASN A 56 22.95 25.07 7.59
CA ASN A 56 22.75 24.15 6.46
C ASN A 56 23.68 22.93 6.52
N GLN A 57 24.93 23.09 6.98
CA GLN A 57 25.85 21.97 7.17
C GLN A 57 25.38 21.02 8.26
N ARG A 58 24.92 21.55 9.41
CA ARG A 58 24.38 20.73 10.50
C ARG A 58 23.10 20.01 10.10
N VAL A 59 22.22 20.69 9.35
CA VAL A 59 21.00 20.08 8.82
C VAL A 59 21.34 18.95 7.85
N ALA A 60 22.27 19.16 6.91
CA ALA A 60 22.68 18.12 5.97
C ALA A 60 23.33 16.91 6.66
N GLU A 61 24.15 17.14 7.69
CA GLU A 61 24.75 16.07 8.48
C GLU A 61 23.70 15.30 9.30
N ALA A 62 22.75 16.01 9.91
CA ALA A 62 21.63 15.40 10.65
C ALA A 62 20.77 14.54 9.72
N VAL A 63 20.39 15.07 8.55
CA VAL A 63 19.62 14.33 7.52
C VAL A 63 20.35 13.05 7.12
N LYS A 64 21.64 13.14 6.75
CA LYS A 64 22.43 11.97 6.34
C LYS A 64 22.54 10.92 7.46
N THR A 65 22.73 11.36 8.69
CA THR A 65 22.81 10.48 9.86
C THR A 65 21.48 9.78 10.10
N THR A 66 20.38 10.52 10.01
CA THR A 66 19.01 10.00 10.14
C THR A 66 18.67 9.01 9.03
N GLU A 67 18.97 9.32 7.76
CA GLU A 67 18.78 8.39 6.63
C GLU A 67 19.51 7.07 6.86
N SER A 68 20.76 7.13 7.34
CA SER A 68 21.55 5.94 7.65
C SER A 68 20.89 5.13 8.78
N ALA A 69 20.42 5.78 9.84
CA ALA A 69 19.78 5.11 10.96
C ALA A 69 18.45 4.44 10.55
N VAL A 70 17.63 5.13 9.76
CA VAL A 70 16.38 4.61 9.19
C VAL A 70 16.66 3.39 8.31
N LEU A 71 17.65 3.48 7.42
CA LEU A 71 18.05 2.36 6.56
C LEU A 71 18.51 1.16 7.38
N THR A 72 19.33 1.36 8.41
CA THR A 72 19.77 0.28 9.30
C THR A 72 18.60 -0.38 10.01
N SER A 73 17.67 0.40 10.56
CA SER A 73 16.44 -0.16 11.16
C SER A 73 15.62 -0.97 10.17
N HIS A 74 15.56 -0.55 8.91
CA HIS A 74 14.83 -1.25 7.87
C HIS A 74 15.48 -2.57 7.44
N GLU A 75 16.81 -2.59 7.29
CA GLU A 75 17.52 -3.85 7.03
C GLU A 75 17.35 -4.83 8.19
N LEU A 76 17.37 -4.36 9.45
CA LEU A 76 17.10 -5.22 10.61
C LEU A 76 15.69 -5.81 10.60
N VAL A 77 14.68 -5.06 10.13
CA VAL A 77 13.31 -5.57 9.95
C VAL A 77 13.29 -6.69 8.93
N ILE A 78 13.99 -6.53 7.81
CA ILE A 78 14.10 -7.54 6.76
C ILE A 78 14.84 -8.78 7.28
N ASP A 79 15.96 -8.60 7.99
CA ASP A 79 16.75 -9.69 8.57
C ASP A 79 15.92 -10.50 9.56
N ALA A 80 15.24 -9.82 10.50
CA ALA A 80 14.37 -10.46 11.49
C ALA A 80 13.25 -11.26 10.81
N ALA A 81 12.70 -10.72 9.72
CA ALA A 81 11.65 -11.39 8.96
C ALA A 81 12.13 -12.59 8.15
N MET A 82 13.30 -12.51 7.51
CA MET A 82 13.90 -13.64 6.79
C MET A 82 14.28 -14.80 7.72
N LEU A 83 14.71 -14.47 8.95
CA LEU A 83 15.07 -15.46 9.97
C LEU A 83 13.87 -15.93 10.81
N THR A 84 12.68 -15.36 10.58
CA THR A 84 11.48 -15.55 11.40
C THR A 84 11.77 -15.31 12.90
N ASP A 85 12.68 -14.38 13.21
CA ASP A 85 13.06 -14.02 14.57
C ASP A 85 12.01 -13.08 15.17
N ARG A 86 11.04 -13.68 15.86
CA ARG A 86 9.94 -12.97 16.50
C ARG A 86 10.41 -11.99 17.57
N GLU A 87 11.43 -12.31 18.35
CA GLU A 87 11.89 -11.45 19.45
C GLU A 87 12.54 -10.19 18.89
N LEU A 88 13.45 -10.36 17.93
CA LEU A 88 14.07 -9.24 17.24
C LEU A 88 13.04 -8.38 16.52
N PHE A 89 12.12 -9.00 15.77
CA PHE A 89 11.09 -8.27 15.03
C PHE A 89 10.16 -7.48 15.96
N THR A 90 9.73 -8.05 17.08
CA THR A 90 8.88 -7.35 18.07
C THR A 90 9.55 -6.08 18.59
N ASN A 91 10.87 -6.12 18.82
CA ASN A 91 11.66 -4.96 19.26
C ASN A 91 11.87 -3.88 18.17
N LEU A 92 11.45 -4.14 16.94
CA LEU A 92 11.51 -3.21 15.82
C LEU A 92 10.15 -2.58 15.50
N LEU A 93 9.06 -3.05 16.14
CA LEU A 93 7.72 -2.48 15.98
C LEU A 93 7.50 -1.32 16.95
N SER A 94 6.74 -0.32 16.52
CA SER A 94 6.48 0.89 17.33
C SER A 94 5.63 0.63 18.59
N GLY A 95 4.81 -0.43 18.60
CA GLY A 95 3.90 -0.76 19.71
C GLY A 95 2.78 0.26 19.97
N ARG A 96 2.67 1.34 19.17
CA ARG A 96 1.67 2.42 19.35
C ARG A 96 0.24 1.96 19.07
N ASP A 97 0.10 0.92 18.23
CA ASP A 97 -1.17 0.28 17.90
C ASP A 97 -1.02 -1.23 18.12
N LEU A 98 -1.75 -1.76 19.11
CA LEU A 98 -1.69 -3.16 19.50
C LEU A 98 -2.29 -4.11 18.45
N ASN A 99 -3.34 -3.67 17.74
CA ASN A 99 -3.99 -4.47 16.71
C ASN A 99 -3.07 -4.60 15.50
N TRP A 100 -2.52 -3.47 15.04
CA TRP A 100 -1.54 -3.46 13.97
C TRP A 100 -0.29 -4.29 14.32
N THR A 101 0.24 -4.13 15.54
CA THR A 101 1.41 -4.91 16.01
C THR A 101 1.10 -6.42 15.99
N SER A 102 -0.08 -6.81 16.48
CA SER A 102 -0.50 -8.21 16.49
C SER A 102 -0.65 -8.78 15.07
N ALA A 103 -1.20 -7.99 14.13
CA ALA A 103 -1.32 -8.38 12.73
C ALA A 103 0.05 -8.54 12.05
N GLN A 104 1.02 -7.64 12.30
CA GLN A 104 2.39 -7.79 11.81
C GLN A 104 3.06 -9.07 12.32
N LEU A 105 2.88 -9.40 13.60
CA LEU A 105 3.40 -10.65 14.17
C LEU A 105 2.73 -11.89 13.55
N ARG A 106 1.42 -11.84 13.26
CA ARG A 106 0.75 -12.93 12.54
C ARG A 106 1.27 -13.10 11.11
N LEU A 107 1.54 -12.00 10.39
CA LEU A 107 2.14 -12.02 9.07
C LEU A 107 3.55 -12.63 9.09
N LEU A 108 4.36 -12.29 10.10
CA LEU A 108 5.67 -12.90 10.31
C LEU A 108 5.55 -14.42 10.51
N GLN A 109 4.69 -14.86 11.43
CA GLN A 109 4.52 -16.28 11.75
C GLN A 109 4.00 -17.11 10.57
N SER A 110 3.19 -16.51 9.71
CA SER A 110 2.65 -17.16 8.52
C SER A 110 3.56 -17.04 7.29
N HIS A 111 4.76 -16.45 7.42
CA HIS A 111 5.67 -16.17 6.31
C HIS A 111 5.02 -15.31 5.20
N MET A 112 4.04 -14.48 5.56
CA MET A 112 3.28 -13.60 4.66
C MET A 112 3.67 -12.12 4.78
N LEU A 113 4.67 -11.79 5.60
CA LEU A 113 5.12 -10.41 5.75
C LEU A 113 5.51 -9.79 4.39
N PHE A 114 6.24 -10.54 3.57
CA PHE A 114 6.64 -10.09 2.23
C PHE A 114 6.01 -10.88 1.08
N ASN A 115 5.65 -12.16 1.30
CA ASN A 115 4.98 -12.97 0.29
C ASN A 115 3.53 -12.52 0.07
N ARG A 116 2.97 -12.75 -1.12
CA ARG A 116 1.56 -12.48 -1.46
C ARG A 116 0.93 -13.72 -2.10
N PRO A 117 0.74 -14.80 -1.33
CA PRO A 117 0.27 -16.08 -1.88
C PRO A 117 -1.11 -16.01 -2.54
N HIS A 118 -2.02 -15.14 -2.06
CA HIS A 118 -3.33 -14.92 -2.71
C HIS A 118 -3.22 -14.43 -4.16
N MET A 119 -2.17 -13.66 -4.45
CA MET A 119 -1.84 -13.17 -5.79
C MET A 119 -0.98 -14.16 -6.58
N GLY A 120 -0.62 -15.31 -5.98
CA GLY A 120 0.35 -16.23 -6.57
C GLY A 120 1.76 -15.65 -6.64
N LEU A 121 2.13 -14.70 -5.76
CA LEU A 121 3.45 -14.07 -5.78
C LEU A 121 4.31 -14.57 -4.62
N GLN A 122 5.49 -15.09 -4.95
CA GLN A 122 6.52 -15.47 -4.00
C GLN A 122 7.70 -14.51 -4.08
N THR A 123 8.19 -14.05 -2.93
CA THR A 123 9.30 -13.09 -2.90
C THR A 123 10.61 -13.77 -3.26
N VAL A 124 11.32 -13.24 -4.26
CA VAL A 124 12.64 -13.75 -4.68
C VAL A 124 13.76 -12.83 -4.22
N ASN A 125 13.57 -11.51 -4.34
CA ASN A 125 14.58 -10.53 -3.96
C ASN A 125 13.98 -9.35 -3.19
N MET A 126 14.29 -9.28 -1.89
CA MET A 126 13.92 -8.18 -0.99
C MET A 126 14.99 -7.11 -0.82
N ARG A 127 16.22 -7.34 -1.29
CA ARG A 127 17.35 -6.42 -1.14
C ARG A 127 17.86 -5.93 -2.48
N GLY A 128 16.94 -5.73 -3.43
CA GLY A 128 17.26 -5.29 -4.79
C GLY A 128 17.97 -3.93 -4.81
N GLN A 129 17.26 -2.88 -5.21
CA GLN A 129 17.84 -1.54 -5.29
C GLN A 129 17.86 -0.87 -3.90
N ARG A 130 18.77 0.07 -3.71
CA ARG A 130 18.79 0.91 -2.50
C ARG A 130 17.43 1.63 -2.40
N PRO A 131 16.72 1.54 -1.27
CA PRO A 131 15.40 2.14 -1.16
C PRO A 131 15.47 3.66 -1.19
N GLN A 132 14.41 4.28 -1.68
CA GLN A 132 14.18 5.71 -1.54
C GLN A 132 13.72 6.01 -0.12
N ILE A 133 14.29 7.04 0.50
CA ILE A 133 13.93 7.47 1.86
C ILE A 133 13.46 8.91 1.78
N SER A 134 12.27 9.17 2.28
CA SER A 134 11.71 10.52 2.47
C SER A 134 11.57 10.78 3.96
N LEU A 135 12.15 11.89 4.45
CA LEU A 135 12.11 12.27 5.85
C LEU A 135 11.16 13.45 6.08
N SER A 136 10.46 13.43 7.21
CA SER A 136 9.68 14.59 7.65
C SER A 136 10.60 15.78 8.02
N PRO A 137 10.12 17.03 7.92
CA PRO A 137 10.96 18.21 8.21
C PRO A 137 11.53 18.26 9.63
N ASP A 138 10.85 17.65 10.59
CA ASP A 138 11.26 17.53 11.99
C ASP A 138 12.13 16.29 12.27
N LEU A 139 12.39 15.45 11.26
CA LEU A 139 13.17 14.21 11.34
C LEU A 139 12.62 13.18 12.34
N THR A 140 11.32 13.18 12.61
CA THR A 140 10.67 12.21 13.51
C THR A 140 9.93 11.08 12.78
N GLN A 141 9.71 11.25 11.47
CA GLN A 141 9.08 10.26 10.60
C GLN A 141 9.90 10.06 9.33
N ALA A 142 9.92 8.82 8.85
CA ALA A 142 10.54 8.45 7.59
C ALA A 142 9.62 7.51 6.81
N ILE A 143 9.54 7.71 5.49
CA ILE A 143 8.88 6.81 4.56
C ILE A 143 9.97 6.17 3.71
N ILE A 144 9.99 4.85 3.69
CA ILE A 144 10.90 4.05 2.88
C ILE A 144 10.09 3.41 1.76
N THR A 145 10.53 3.60 0.53
CA THR A 145 9.98 2.93 -0.66
C THR A 145 11.05 2.03 -1.25
N ARG A 146 10.76 0.72 -1.33
CA ARG A 146 11.70 -0.30 -1.82
C ARG A 146 11.08 -1.14 -2.92
N THR A 147 11.80 -1.31 -4.03
CA THR A 147 11.46 -2.30 -5.05
C THR A 147 11.77 -3.71 -4.56
N VAL A 148 10.77 -4.58 -4.62
CA VAL A 148 10.84 -6.00 -4.28
C VAL A 148 10.47 -6.82 -5.51
N THR A 149 11.28 -7.83 -5.82
CA THR A 149 11.05 -8.74 -6.95
C THR A 149 10.34 -9.99 -6.46
N TYR A 150 9.26 -10.34 -7.17
CA TYR A 150 8.40 -11.49 -6.96
C TYR A 150 8.47 -12.43 -8.16
N GLU A 151 8.35 -13.72 -7.92
CA GLU A 151 8.08 -14.73 -8.96
C GLU A 151 6.60 -15.10 -8.91
N GLN A 152 5.96 -15.14 -10.08
CA GLN A 152 4.59 -15.62 -10.23
C GLN A 152 4.56 -17.15 -10.26
N LEU A 153 3.81 -17.76 -9.33
CA LEU A 153 3.71 -19.21 -9.16
C LEU A 153 2.99 -19.93 -10.32
N ASP A 154 2.26 -19.20 -11.15
CA ASP A 154 1.57 -19.70 -12.34
C ASP A 154 2.44 -19.72 -13.61
N GLY A 155 3.72 -19.34 -13.48
CA GLY A 155 4.66 -19.28 -14.60
C GLY A 155 4.67 -17.95 -15.35
N GLY A 156 3.98 -16.92 -14.85
CA GLY A 156 3.94 -15.58 -15.45
C GLY A 156 5.23 -14.74 -15.32
N GLY A 157 6.32 -15.33 -14.81
CA GLY A 157 7.65 -14.69 -14.73
C GLY A 157 7.85 -13.83 -13.48
N GLU A 158 8.82 -12.92 -13.54
CA GLU A 158 9.14 -12.00 -12.44
C GLU A 158 8.30 -10.71 -12.52
N VAL A 159 7.95 -10.17 -11.35
CA VAL A 159 7.19 -8.93 -11.16
C VAL A 159 7.89 -8.06 -10.12
N GLU A 160 7.96 -6.76 -10.36
CA GLU A 160 8.50 -5.81 -9.40
C GLU A 160 7.39 -4.95 -8.79
N LEU A 161 7.33 -4.91 -7.46
CA LEU A 161 6.43 -4.04 -6.71
C LEU A 161 7.21 -3.14 -5.76
N ALA A 162 6.81 -1.88 -5.63
CA ALA A 162 7.35 -0.94 -4.68
C ALA A 162 6.63 -1.06 -3.32
N GLN A 163 7.31 -1.63 -2.34
CA GLN A 163 6.87 -1.73 -0.95
C GLN A 163 7.10 -0.41 -0.21
N VAL A 164 6.08 0.06 0.51
CA VAL A 164 6.16 1.28 1.33
C VAL A 164 6.14 0.90 2.81
N ALA A 165 7.08 1.43 3.57
CA ALA A 165 7.16 1.26 5.02
C ALA A 165 7.33 2.61 5.71
N VAL A 166 6.59 2.81 6.81
CA VAL A 166 6.67 4.02 7.62
C VAL A 166 7.44 3.72 8.90
N TYR A 167 8.44 4.55 9.19
CA TYR A 167 9.22 4.52 10.40
C TYR A 167 8.97 5.79 11.21
N ARG A 168 8.90 5.65 12.53
CA ARG A 168 8.83 6.78 13.45
C ARG A 168 9.94 6.68 14.48
N GLN A 169 10.44 7.82 14.91
CA GLN A 169 11.48 7.90 15.92
C GLN A 169 10.91 7.44 17.27
N GLY A 170 11.50 6.40 17.84
CA GLY A 170 11.36 6.02 19.24
C GLY A 170 12.41 6.70 20.12
N GLU A 171 12.56 6.24 21.36
CA GLU A 171 13.55 6.83 22.29
C GLU A 171 14.99 6.63 21.79
N ASP A 172 15.35 5.42 21.36
CA ASP A 172 16.72 5.06 20.97
C ASP A 172 16.88 4.64 19.50
N ARG A 173 15.78 4.39 18.78
CA ARG A 173 15.82 3.81 17.43
C ARG A 173 14.61 4.18 16.59
N TRP A 174 14.74 3.99 15.28
CA TRP A 174 13.64 4.07 14.34
C TRP A 174 12.83 2.77 14.37
N LEU A 175 11.51 2.90 14.54
CA LEU A 175 10.58 1.78 14.71
C LEU A 175 9.59 1.71 13.56
N LEU A 176 9.36 0.51 13.03
CA LEU A 176 8.34 0.25 12.02
C LEU A 176 6.97 0.57 12.61
N SER A 177 6.20 1.37 11.89
CA SER A 177 4.97 1.96 12.39
C SER A 177 3.81 1.82 11.40
N PRO A 178 2.55 1.94 11.87
CA PRO A 178 1.38 1.93 11.00
C PRO A 178 1.41 3.04 9.95
N LEU A 179 0.84 2.77 8.76
CA LEU A 179 0.64 3.75 7.69
C LEU A 179 -0.29 4.88 8.13
N VAL A 180 -1.40 4.51 8.78
CA VAL A 180 -2.39 5.47 9.29
C VAL A 180 -1.94 6.05 10.63
N SER A 181 -1.98 7.37 10.71
CA SER A 181 -1.90 8.17 11.92
C SER A 181 -2.77 9.41 11.71
N PRO A 182 -3.22 10.12 12.77
CA PRO A 182 -4.09 11.28 12.63
C PRO A 182 -3.54 12.39 11.70
N GLU A 183 -2.23 12.45 11.56
CA GLU A 183 -1.52 13.44 10.74
C GLU A 183 -1.05 12.87 9.38
N SER A 184 -1.27 11.59 9.09
CA SER A 184 -0.83 10.99 7.83
C SER A 184 -1.89 11.04 6.74
N GLU A 185 -1.41 11.12 5.51
CA GLU A 185 -2.24 11.22 4.31
C GLU A 185 -3.15 10.00 4.11
N TRP A 186 -2.74 8.82 4.60
CA TRP A 186 -3.55 7.59 4.58
C TRP A 186 -4.80 7.64 5.47
N GLY A 187 -4.96 8.66 6.33
CA GLY A 187 -6.18 8.87 7.11
C GLY A 187 -7.34 9.47 6.31
N PHE A 188 -7.05 10.13 5.18
CA PHE A 188 -8.08 10.69 4.30
C PHE A 188 -8.54 9.63 3.31
N ARG A 189 -9.85 9.57 3.07
CA ARG A 189 -10.48 8.56 2.23
C ARG A 189 -11.26 9.20 1.09
N ASP A 190 -11.27 8.52 -0.04
CA ASP A 190 -12.11 8.80 -1.20
C ASP A 190 -12.94 7.56 -1.53
N SER A 191 -13.89 7.69 -2.46
CA SER A 191 -14.78 6.59 -2.82
C SER A 191 -15.10 6.55 -4.32
N PHE A 192 -15.45 5.35 -4.77
CA PHE A 192 -15.93 5.05 -6.10
C PHE A 192 -17.30 4.36 -6.00
N GLU A 193 -18.23 4.77 -6.85
CA GLU A 193 -19.55 4.13 -6.99
C GLU A 193 -19.70 3.63 -8.42
N GLY A 194 -19.67 2.31 -8.58
CA GLY A 194 -19.86 1.60 -9.84
C GLY A 194 -21.26 1.00 -9.96
N ARG A 195 -21.43 0.09 -10.92
CA ARG A 195 -22.71 -0.60 -11.11
C ARG A 195 -22.85 -1.78 -10.16
N PHE A 196 -21.79 -2.57 -10.03
CA PHE A 196 -21.70 -3.78 -9.22
C PHE A 196 -20.78 -3.59 -8.01
N ILE A 197 -19.95 -2.55 -7.99
CA ILE A 197 -18.98 -2.32 -6.93
C ILE A 197 -19.06 -0.88 -6.43
N SER A 198 -19.22 -0.69 -5.12
CA SER A 198 -18.78 0.50 -4.42
C SER A 198 -17.43 0.24 -3.78
N ALA A 199 -16.54 1.23 -3.76
CA ALA A 199 -15.23 1.12 -3.14
C ALA A 199 -14.90 2.35 -2.31
N SER A 200 -14.21 2.15 -1.19
CA SER A 200 -13.58 3.24 -0.44
C SER A 200 -12.10 2.94 -0.26
N PHE A 201 -11.26 3.97 -0.37
CA PHE A 201 -9.80 3.81 -0.36
C PHE A 201 -9.12 5.06 0.20
N PRO A 202 -7.91 4.95 0.76
CA PRO A 202 -7.15 6.11 1.21
C PRO A 202 -6.65 6.94 0.03
N VAL A 203 -6.55 8.26 0.22
CA VAL A 203 -6.18 9.23 -0.83
C VAL A 203 -4.82 8.91 -1.51
N PRO A 204 -3.76 8.49 -0.79
CA PRO A 204 -2.49 8.12 -1.43
C PRO A 204 -2.61 6.95 -2.44
N ASP A 205 -3.61 6.08 -2.28
CA ASP A 205 -3.87 4.96 -3.18
C ASP A 205 -4.94 5.27 -4.24
N ALA A 206 -5.49 6.50 -4.27
CA ALA A 206 -6.72 6.81 -5.00
C ALA A 206 -6.66 6.49 -6.50
N GLU A 207 -5.58 6.89 -7.18
CA GLU A 207 -5.44 6.66 -8.62
C GLU A 207 -5.50 5.17 -8.96
N LEU A 208 -4.71 4.36 -8.24
CA LEU A 208 -4.60 2.93 -8.49
C LEU A 208 -5.82 2.16 -7.98
N ALA A 209 -6.32 2.47 -6.78
CA ALA A 209 -7.51 1.82 -6.22
C ALA A 209 -8.75 2.10 -7.08
N LEU A 210 -8.88 3.32 -7.63
CA LEU A 210 -9.95 3.67 -8.55
C LEU A 210 -9.84 2.91 -9.88
N GLN A 211 -8.63 2.76 -10.42
CA GLN A 211 -8.41 1.97 -11.63
C GLN A 211 -8.80 0.51 -11.40
N VAL A 212 -8.31 -0.10 -10.32
CA VAL A 212 -8.64 -1.47 -9.92
C VAL A 212 -10.15 -1.62 -9.71
N ALA A 213 -10.81 -0.73 -8.97
CA ALA A 213 -12.25 -0.81 -8.71
C ALA A 213 -13.07 -0.76 -10.00
N ARG A 214 -12.69 0.09 -10.97
CA ARG A 214 -13.35 0.16 -12.29
C ARG A 214 -13.17 -1.11 -13.11
N ASP A 215 -11.97 -1.69 -13.07
CA ASP A 215 -11.67 -2.91 -13.81
C ASP A 215 -12.38 -4.12 -13.18
N LEU A 216 -12.43 -4.19 -11.85
CA LEU A 216 -13.23 -5.18 -11.13
C LEU A 216 -14.73 -5.04 -11.44
N ASP A 217 -15.28 -3.81 -11.44
CA ASP A 217 -16.69 -3.57 -11.76
C ASP A 217 -17.05 -4.03 -13.18
N ARG A 218 -16.15 -3.74 -14.15
CA ARG A 218 -16.29 -4.21 -15.53
C ARG A 218 -16.25 -5.73 -15.62
N THR A 219 -15.36 -6.37 -14.87
CA THR A 219 -15.19 -7.82 -14.84
C THR A 219 -16.40 -8.52 -14.24
N VAL A 220 -16.93 -8.03 -13.11
CA VAL A 220 -18.18 -8.55 -12.55
C VAL A 220 -19.31 -8.40 -13.58
N GLY A 221 -19.41 -7.25 -14.24
CA GLY A 221 -20.40 -7.05 -15.30
C GLY A 221 -20.24 -7.99 -16.50
N ALA A 222 -19.00 -8.25 -16.93
CA ALA A 222 -18.70 -9.19 -18.00
C ALA A 222 -19.09 -10.62 -17.62
N VAL A 223 -18.78 -11.03 -16.38
CA VAL A 223 -19.17 -12.34 -15.85
C VAL A 223 -20.69 -12.49 -15.79
N CYS A 224 -21.39 -11.48 -15.27
CA CYS A 224 -22.84 -11.52 -15.10
C CYS A 224 -23.64 -11.42 -16.41
N SER A 225 -23.07 -10.84 -17.47
CA SER A 225 -23.77 -10.66 -18.75
C SER A 225 -23.37 -11.67 -19.82
N GLY A 226 -22.15 -12.21 -19.74
CA GLY A 226 -21.58 -13.08 -20.76
C GLY A 226 -21.88 -14.56 -20.59
N PHE A 227 -22.25 -15.02 -19.38
CA PHE A 227 -22.30 -16.44 -19.06
C PHE A 227 -23.69 -16.90 -18.67
N PHE A 228 -24.28 -17.76 -19.51
CA PHE A 228 -25.60 -18.38 -19.27
C PHE A 228 -25.61 -19.26 -18.01
N ASP A 229 -24.44 -19.72 -17.57
CA ASP A 229 -24.21 -20.58 -16.41
C ASP A 229 -24.01 -19.82 -15.09
N VAL A 230 -23.92 -18.49 -15.13
CA VAL A 230 -23.78 -17.64 -13.94
C VAL A 230 -25.03 -16.78 -13.79
N THR A 231 -25.93 -17.19 -12.90
CA THR A 231 -27.07 -16.34 -12.54
C THR A 231 -26.62 -15.35 -11.47
N CYS A 232 -26.28 -14.13 -11.88
CA CYS A 232 -26.02 -13.06 -10.92
C CYS A 232 -27.32 -12.56 -10.29
N PRO A 233 -27.38 -12.38 -8.96
CA PRO A 233 -28.51 -11.75 -8.30
C PRO A 233 -28.82 -10.37 -8.89
N ILE A 234 -30.11 -10.01 -8.96
CA ILE A 234 -30.55 -8.70 -9.48
C ILE A 234 -30.01 -7.55 -8.60
N GLU A 235 -29.83 -7.82 -7.30
CA GLU A 235 -29.31 -6.88 -6.31
C GLU A 235 -27.83 -7.13 -5.98
N LEU A 236 -27.09 -7.79 -6.88
CA LEU A 236 -25.66 -8.00 -6.70
C LEU A 236 -24.92 -6.66 -6.67
N HIS A 237 -24.36 -6.32 -5.52
CA HIS A 237 -23.55 -5.13 -5.34
C HIS A 237 -22.52 -5.35 -4.22
N TYR A 238 -21.24 -5.28 -4.56
CA TYR A 238 -20.09 -5.44 -3.67
C TYR A 238 -19.66 -4.10 -3.08
N ASN A 239 -19.45 -4.04 -1.77
CA ASN A 239 -18.80 -2.93 -1.07
C ASN A 239 -17.37 -3.35 -0.72
N ILE A 240 -16.40 -2.67 -1.31
CA ILE A 240 -14.97 -2.93 -1.10
C ILE A 240 -14.37 -1.81 -0.24
N ASP A 241 -13.89 -2.17 0.93
CA ASP A 241 -13.03 -1.31 1.75
C ASP A 241 -11.56 -1.65 1.48
N PHE A 242 -10.85 -0.78 0.76
CA PHE A 242 -9.40 -0.86 0.68
C PHE A 242 -8.80 -0.33 1.99
N THR A 243 -8.40 -1.27 2.85
CA THR A 243 -7.87 -1.00 4.19
C THR A 243 -6.35 -1.00 4.25
N THR A 244 -5.81 -0.21 5.16
CA THR A 244 -4.38 -0.21 5.52
C THR A 244 -4.06 -1.17 6.67
N ASP A 245 -5.06 -1.92 7.17
CA ASP A 245 -4.83 -2.92 8.21
C ASP A 245 -4.06 -4.11 7.65
N PRO A 246 -2.83 -4.41 8.13
CA PRO A 246 -2.08 -5.59 7.71
C PRO A 246 -2.82 -6.92 7.92
N GLY A 247 -3.82 -6.97 8.81
CA GLY A 247 -4.69 -8.15 8.97
C GLY A 247 -5.37 -8.57 7.68
N SER A 248 -5.76 -7.61 6.83
CA SER A 248 -6.43 -7.87 5.55
C SER A 248 -5.61 -8.71 4.57
N LEU A 249 -4.28 -8.69 4.64
CA LEU A 249 -3.41 -9.55 3.82
C LEU A 249 -3.58 -11.04 4.18
N ILE A 250 -3.86 -11.34 5.45
CA ILE A 250 -4.14 -12.69 5.92
C ILE A 250 -5.57 -13.06 5.50
N ASP A 251 -6.51 -12.18 5.78
CA ASP A 251 -7.94 -12.44 5.56
C ASP A 251 -8.24 -12.70 4.08
N ILE A 252 -7.67 -11.88 3.18
CA ILE A 252 -7.80 -12.10 1.73
C ILE A 252 -7.15 -13.41 1.27
N THR A 253 -6.04 -13.82 1.93
CA THR A 253 -5.37 -15.08 1.62
C THR A 253 -6.18 -16.28 2.06
N LEU A 254 -6.80 -16.21 3.23
CA LEU A 254 -7.70 -17.25 3.71
C LEU A 254 -8.93 -17.35 2.81
N ALA A 255 -9.56 -16.21 2.47
CA ALA A 255 -10.68 -16.16 1.54
C ALA A 255 -10.32 -16.79 0.18
N ALA A 256 -9.11 -16.51 -0.32
CA ALA A 256 -8.63 -17.08 -1.57
C ALA A 256 -8.42 -18.61 -1.54
N GLN A 257 -8.27 -19.20 -0.36
CA GLN A 257 -8.01 -20.63 -0.14
C GLN A 257 -9.25 -21.41 0.33
N GLU A 258 -10.33 -20.73 0.69
CA GLU A 258 -11.55 -21.38 1.17
C GLU A 258 -12.17 -22.27 0.08
N PRO A 259 -12.51 -23.54 0.40
CA PRO A 259 -13.20 -24.41 -0.53
C PRO A 259 -14.55 -23.81 -0.96
N LEU A 260 -14.86 -23.90 -2.25
CA LEU A 260 -16.16 -23.45 -2.80
C LEU A 260 -17.36 -24.17 -2.17
N SER A 261 -17.14 -25.32 -1.54
CA SER A 261 -18.18 -26.14 -0.90
C SER A 261 -18.57 -25.68 0.50
N GLN A 262 -17.83 -24.74 1.12
CA GLN A 262 -18.20 -24.21 2.43
C GLN A 262 -19.24 -23.09 2.28
N SER A 263 -20.36 -23.22 2.98
CA SER A 263 -21.39 -22.19 3.05
C SER A 263 -20.88 -21.03 3.91
N PRO A 264 -20.85 -19.78 3.40
CA PRO A 264 -20.47 -18.63 4.22
C PRO A 264 -21.49 -18.43 5.34
N GLU A 265 -21.05 -17.78 6.42
CA GLU A 265 -21.98 -17.22 7.38
C GLU A 265 -22.83 -16.11 6.71
N PRO A 266 -24.15 -16.05 6.99
CA PRO A 266 -25.15 -15.20 6.32
C PRO A 266 -24.92 -13.67 6.35
N ALA A 267 -23.87 -13.16 7.00
CA ALA A 267 -23.69 -11.73 7.24
C ALA A 267 -22.58 -11.04 6.43
N ALA A 268 -21.75 -11.79 5.67
CA ALA A 268 -20.57 -11.24 5.00
C ALA A 268 -20.70 -11.16 3.47
N PHE A 269 -21.82 -11.60 2.91
CA PHE A 269 -22.07 -11.49 1.47
C PHE A 269 -22.05 -10.01 1.10
N ASN A 270 -21.15 -9.66 0.19
CA ASN A 270 -20.98 -8.33 -0.40
C ASN A 270 -20.03 -7.34 0.28
N ASN A 271 -19.50 -7.59 1.48
CA ASN A 271 -18.58 -6.64 2.11
C ASN A 271 -17.16 -7.22 2.17
N PHE A 272 -16.25 -6.64 1.37
CA PHE A 272 -14.86 -7.07 1.29
C PHE A 272 -13.93 -6.06 1.92
N SER A 273 -13.08 -6.52 2.83
CA SER A 273 -11.94 -5.75 3.34
C SER A 273 -10.70 -6.16 2.57
N PHE A 274 -10.35 -5.40 1.54
CA PHE A 274 -9.19 -5.65 0.70
C PHE A 274 -7.98 -4.89 1.21
N PRO A 275 -6.77 -5.49 1.23
CA PRO A 275 -5.57 -4.71 1.50
C PRO A 275 -5.42 -3.63 0.44
N THR A 276 -4.96 -2.45 0.84
CA THR A 276 -4.60 -1.36 -0.08
C THR A 276 -3.45 -1.74 -1.01
N PRO A 277 -3.35 -1.13 -2.20
CA PRO A 277 -2.18 -1.30 -3.06
C PRO A 277 -0.86 -0.95 -2.36
N THR A 278 -0.81 0.11 -1.54
CA THR A 278 0.36 0.42 -0.70
C THR A 278 0.75 -0.75 0.21
N LEU A 279 -0.21 -1.47 0.78
CA LEU A 279 0.04 -2.60 1.69
C LEU A 279 0.49 -3.87 0.96
N ILE A 280 -0.03 -4.11 -0.24
CA ILE A 280 0.42 -5.21 -1.10
C ILE A 280 1.80 -4.93 -1.70
N GLY A 281 2.02 -3.70 -2.17
CA GLY A 281 3.13 -3.26 -3.00
C GLY A 281 2.61 -2.54 -4.25
N LEU A 282 3.10 -1.32 -4.50
CA LEU A 282 2.67 -0.50 -5.64
C LEU A 282 3.27 -1.05 -6.95
N PRO A 283 2.49 -1.20 -8.02
CA PRO A 283 2.99 -1.68 -9.31
C PRO A 283 3.94 -0.67 -9.92
N ILE A 284 5.08 -1.15 -10.44
CA ILE A 284 6.07 -0.33 -11.14
C ILE A 284 5.80 -0.32 -12.65
N ASP A 285 5.18 -1.38 -13.16
CA ASP A 285 4.83 -1.57 -14.56
C ASP A 285 3.46 -2.26 -14.73
N GLU A 286 3.09 -2.50 -15.99
CA GLU A 286 1.84 -3.16 -16.39
C GLU A 286 1.75 -4.60 -15.81
N ASN A 287 2.87 -5.32 -15.72
CA ASN A 287 2.90 -6.68 -15.19
C ASN A 287 2.59 -6.68 -13.69
N GLY A 288 3.14 -5.72 -12.94
CA GLY A 288 2.80 -5.47 -11.54
C GLY A 288 1.32 -5.13 -11.36
N TYR A 289 0.78 -4.26 -12.22
CA TYR A 289 -0.64 -3.93 -12.19
C TYR A 289 -1.51 -5.16 -12.41
N ASN A 290 -1.23 -5.94 -13.45
CA ASN A 290 -1.98 -7.14 -13.79
C ASN A 290 -1.90 -8.21 -12.69
N ALA A 291 -0.75 -8.39 -12.04
CA ALA A 291 -0.62 -9.31 -10.91
C ALA A 291 -1.50 -8.87 -9.72
N LEU A 292 -1.48 -7.58 -9.39
CA LEU A 292 -2.30 -7.00 -8.31
C LEU A 292 -3.80 -7.11 -8.63
N TYR A 293 -4.21 -6.71 -9.83
CA TYR A 293 -5.59 -6.82 -10.31
C TYR A 293 -6.10 -8.26 -10.27
N ARG A 294 -5.33 -9.23 -10.81
CA ARG A 294 -5.69 -10.66 -10.80
C ARG A 294 -5.86 -11.19 -9.39
N GLY A 295 -5.03 -10.74 -8.45
CA GLY A 295 -5.16 -11.08 -7.04
C GLY A 295 -6.53 -10.71 -6.44
N TYR A 296 -7.00 -9.48 -6.67
CA TYR A 296 -8.33 -9.05 -6.21
C TYR A 296 -9.47 -9.70 -7.00
N ALA A 297 -9.33 -9.78 -8.33
CA ALA A 297 -10.34 -10.35 -9.20
C ALA A 297 -10.60 -11.83 -8.87
N ARG A 298 -9.56 -12.57 -8.48
CA ARG A 298 -9.65 -13.97 -8.03
C ARG A 298 -10.62 -14.13 -6.87
N VAL A 299 -10.53 -13.27 -5.86
CA VAL A 299 -11.37 -13.35 -4.65
C VAL A 299 -12.82 -13.05 -4.96
N LEU A 300 -13.09 -12.00 -5.74
CA LEU A 300 -14.46 -11.69 -6.19
C LEU A 300 -15.02 -12.79 -7.09
N ALA A 301 -14.21 -13.35 -7.98
CA ALA A 301 -14.63 -14.46 -8.82
C ALA A 301 -14.99 -15.69 -7.99
N GLN A 302 -14.20 -16.06 -6.97
CA GLN A 302 -14.53 -17.17 -6.07
C GLN A 302 -15.84 -16.95 -5.31
N ASP A 303 -16.10 -15.71 -4.87
CA ASP A 303 -17.35 -15.36 -4.21
C ASP A 303 -18.55 -15.49 -5.17
N LEU A 304 -18.45 -14.92 -6.37
CA LEU A 304 -19.46 -15.09 -7.43
C LEU A 304 -19.72 -16.56 -7.76
N MET A 305 -18.65 -17.36 -7.85
CA MET A 305 -18.78 -18.80 -8.07
C MET A 305 -19.57 -19.46 -6.96
N ARG A 306 -19.25 -19.14 -5.70
CA ARG A 306 -19.91 -19.69 -4.53
C ARG A 306 -21.39 -19.32 -4.48
N GLU A 307 -21.73 -18.06 -4.75
CA GLU A 307 -23.11 -17.57 -4.87
C GLU A 307 -23.88 -18.34 -5.96
N SER A 308 -23.26 -18.51 -7.13
CA SER A 308 -23.86 -19.24 -8.25
C SER A 308 -24.09 -20.73 -7.91
N LEU A 309 -23.14 -21.36 -7.19
CA LEU A 309 -23.22 -22.75 -6.77
C LEU A 309 -24.36 -22.98 -5.78
N GLN A 310 -24.58 -22.03 -4.86
CA GLN A 310 -25.65 -22.12 -3.87
C GLN A 310 -27.03 -21.86 -4.46
N THR A 311 -27.13 -20.93 -5.40
CA THR A 311 -28.43 -20.48 -5.92
C THR A 311 -28.89 -21.32 -7.11
N TYR A 312 -28.03 -21.47 -8.11
CA TYR A 312 -28.39 -22.09 -9.40
C TYR A 312 -28.05 -23.58 -9.43
N TRP A 313 -26.83 -23.94 -9.04
CA TRP A 313 -26.36 -25.33 -9.15
C TRP A 313 -26.87 -26.24 -8.03
N ALA A 314 -27.39 -25.71 -6.93
CA ALA A 314 -28.13 -26.49 -5.94
C ALA A 314 -29.34 -27.22 -6.58
N ALA A 315 -29.91 -26.66 -7.65
CA ALA A 315 -30.98 -27.29 -8.42
C ALA A 315 -30.47 -28.28 -9.49
N PHE A 316 -29.19 -28.19 -9.90
CA PHE A 316 -28.61 -28.98 -11.00
C PHE A 316 -27.16 -29.44 -10.68
N PRO A 317 -26.96 -30.33 -9.68
CA PRO A 317 -25.63 -30.72 -9.22
C PRO A 317 -24.81 -31.54 -10.23
N GLU A 318 -25.41 -32.03 -11.32
CA GLU A 318 -24.72 -32.85 -12.34
C GLU A 318 -23.98 -32.03 -13.40
N LEU A 319 -24.17 -30.70 -13.43
CA LEU A 319 -23.63 -29.78 -14.44
C LEU A 319 -22.49 -28.89 -13.89
N GLN A 320 -21.83 -29.30 -12.80
CA GLN A 320 -20.77 -28.54 -12.11
C GLN A 320 -19.54 -28.17 -12.99
N PRO A 321 -18.67 -27.26 -12.50
CA PRO A 321 -18.43 -25.90 -12.98
C PRO A 321 -17.36 -25.83 -14.10
N TYR A 322 -17.32 -26.80 -15.02
CA TYR A 322 -16.26 -26.88 -16.03
C TYR A 322 -16.25 -25.67 -16.98
N SER A 323 -17.42 -25.10 -17.27
CA SER A 323 -17.52 -23.89 -18.08
C SER A 323 -16.90 -22.68 -17.36
N LEU A 324 -17.16 -22.49 -16.08
CA LEU A 324 -16.77 -21.26 -15.37
C LEU A 324 -15.26 -21.13 -15.15
N SER A 325 -14.53 -22.23 -14.89
CA SER A 325 -13.06 -22.19 -14.80
C SER A 325 -12.41 -21.81 -16.13
N GLN A 326 -12.91 -22.38 -17.23
CA GLN A 326 -12.45 -22.07 -18.58
C GLN A 326 -12.73 -20.60 -18.94
N HIS A 327 -13.88 -20.08 -18.54
CA HIS A 327 -14.22 -18.67 -18.77
C HIS A 327 -13.41 -17.70 -17.88
N LEU A 328 -13.09 -18.07 -16.65
CA LEU A 328 -12.21 -17.24 -15.83
C LEU A 328 -10.78 -17.22 -16.37
N GLN A 329 -10.32 -18.31 -17.00
CA GLN A 329 -9.08 -18.29 -17.78
C GLN A 329 -9.14 -17.33 -18.97
N THR A 330 -10.27 -17.17 -19.67
CA THR A 330 -10.37 -16.20 -20.78
C THR A 330 -10.31 -14.74 -20.31
N LEU A 331 -10.65 -14.49 -19.05
CA LEU A 331 -10.49 -13.20 -18.38
C LEU A 331 -9.11 -13.02 -17.73
N ASP A 332 -8.19 -13.97 -17.93
CA ASP A 332 -6.89 -14.06 -17.26
C ASP A 332 -6.99 -14.10 -15.71
N ILE A 333 -8.14 -14.55 -15.19
CA ILE A 333 -8.38 -14.77 -13.77
C ILE A 333 -8.16 -16.26 -13.53
N GLY A 334 -6.89 -16.67 -13.42
CA GLY A 334 -6.57 -18.06 -13.15
C GLY A 334 -7.18 -18.49 -11.81
N LEU A 335 -8.18 -19.38 -11.82
CA LEU A 335 -8.59 -20.11 -10.63
C LEU A 335 -8.01 -21.51 -10.69
N THR A 336 -7.09 -21.80 -9.77
CA THR A 336 -6.84 -23.19 -9.40
C THR A 336 -8.00 -23.62 -8.53
N ILE A 337 -9.08 -24.08 -9.15
CA ILE A 337 -10.07 -24.87 -8.42
C ILE A 337 -9.29 -26.08 -7.92
N PRO A 338 -9.19 -26.34 -6.60
CA PRO A 338 -8.72 -27.64 -6.16
C PRO A 338 -9.70 -28.62 -6.78
N VAL A 339 -9.27 -29.33 -7.83
CA VAL A 339 -10.03 -30.43 -8.39
C VAL A 339 -10.22 -31.36 -7.21
N THR A 340 -11.41 -31.34 -6.61
CA THR A 340 -11.78 -32.32 -5.61
C THR A 340 -11.48 -33.64 -6.27
N ASP A 341 -10.60 -34.40 -5.64
CA ASP A 341 -10.10 -35.67 -6.13
C ASP A 341 -11.29 -36.58 -6.45
N THR A 342 -11.81 -36.50 -7.67
CA THR A 342 -12.87 -37.38 -8.19
C THR A 342 -12.29 -38.74 -8.57
N THR A 343 -11.10 -39.10 -8.05
CA THR A 343 -10.53 -40.45 -8.16
C THR A 343 -11.28 -41.49 -7.33
N LYS A 344 -12.38 -41.14 -6.67
CA LYS A 344 -13.49 -42.10 -6.57
C LYS A 344 -14.22 -42.08 -7.92
N PRO A 345 -13.93 -43.02 -8.85
CA PRO A 345 -14.79 -43.19 -9.99
C PRO A 345 -16.23 -43.33 -9.48
N LEU A 346 -17.15 -42.66 -10.17
CA LEU A 346 -18.59 -42.75 -9.98
C LEU A 346 -19.13 -44.18 -10.23
N THR A 347 -18.28 -45.22 -10.22
CA THR A 347 -18.61 -46.62 -10.47
C THR A 347 -19.47 -47.26 -9.39
N ALA A 348 -19.54 -46.70 -8.18
CA ALA A 348 -20.32 -47.32 -7.10
C ALA A 348 -21.81 -46.93 -7.07
N LEU A 349 -22.24 -45.90 -7.82
CA LEU A 349 -23.59 -45.33 -7.68
C LEU A 349 -24.47 -45.41 -8.93
N LEU A 350 -23.95 -45.84 -10.07
CA LEU A 350 -24.66 -45.73 -11.35
C LEU A 350 -24.76 -47.08 -12.06
N ALA A 351 -25.80 -47.85 -11.73
CA ALA A 351 -26.14 -49.10 -12.37
C ALA A 351 -26.94 -48.93 -13.68
N GLN A 352 -26.89 -47.75 -14.30
CA GLN A 352 -27.69 -47.39 -15.48
C GLN A 352 -26.81 -46.69 -16.53
N ASP A 353 -27.14 -46.89 -17.80
CA ASP A 353 -26.55 -46.14 -18.91
C ASP A 353 -26.80 -44.65 -18.70
N LEU A 354 -25.72 -43.87 -18.69
CA LEU A 354 -25.81 -42.42 -18.56
C LEU A 354 -25.53 -41.77 -19.90
N ILE A 355 -26.25 -40.69 -20.17
CA ILE A 355 -25.91 -39.76 -21.24
C ILE A 355 -25.10 -38.64 -20.59
N ALA A 356 -23.80 -38.61 -20.88
CA ALA A 356 -22.88 -37.56 -20.47
C ALA A 356 -22.79 -36.51 -21.58
N LEU A 357 -22.84 -35.24 -21.20
CA LEU A 357 -22.48 -34.14 -22.08
C LEU A 357 -20.98 -33.86 -21.90
N CYS A 358 -20.19 -34.14 -22.92
CA CYS A 358 -18.74 -33.93 -22.93
C CYS A 358 -18.45 -32.65 -23.74
N MET A 359 -17.91 -31.62 -23.09
CA MET A 359 -17.33 -30.49 -23.83
C MET A 359 -15.92 -30.87 -24.27
N THR A 360 -15.65 -30.74 -25.57
CA THR A 360 -14.34 -30.96 -26.17
C THR A 360 -13.88 -29.69 -26.87
N ASP A 361 -12.60 -29.59 -27.21
CA ASP A 361 -12.06 -28.48 -28.00
C ASP A 361 -12.75 -28.34 -29.38
N GLU A 362 -13.45 -29.38 -29.86
CA GLU A 362 -14.18 -29.41 -31.14
C GLU A 362 -15.69 -29.15 -31.00
N GLY A 363 -16.21 -28.87 -29.80
CA GLY A 363 -17.62 -28.62 -29.53
C GLY A 363 -18.22 -29.52 -28.45
N ILE A 364 -19.55 -29.62 -28.44
CA ILE A 364 -20.31 -30.39 -27.45
C ILE A 364 -20.59 -31.77 -28.02
N ASP A 365 -20.12 -32.82 -27.33
CA ASP A 365 -20.36 -34.22 -27.67
C ASP A 365 -21.24 -34.88 -26.60
N LEU A 366 -22.36 -35.44 -27.02
CA LEU A 366 -23.27 -36.17 -26.17
C LEU A 366 -22.85 -37.64 -26.21
N ALA A 367 -22.24 -38.16 -25.16
CA ALA A 367 -21.69 -39.51 -25.10
C ALA A 367 -22.46 -40.40 -24.11
N ARG A 368 -22.71 -41.66 -24.46
CA ARG A 368 -23.25 -42.66 -23.56
C ARG A 368 -22.10 -43.28 -22.78
N TYR A 369 -22.19 -43.24 -21.46
CA TYR A 369 -21.33 -44.04 -20.59
C TYR A 369 -22.01 -45.39 -20.31
N GLU A 370 -21.34 -46.49 -20.66
CA GLU A 370 -21.74 -47.85 -20.33
C GLU A 370 -20.95 -48.33 -19.09
N PRO A 371 -21.57 -48.45 -17.91
CA PRO A 371 -20.86 -48.82 -16.68
C PRO A 371 -20.28 -50.24 -16.72
N ALA A 372 -20.93 -51.14 -17.46
CA ALA A 372 -20.51 -52.54 -17.58
C ALA A 372 -19.18 -52.70 -18.32
N THR A 373 -18.86 -51.79 -19.23
CA THR A 373 -17.66 -51.83 -20.07
C THR A 373 -16.68 -50.70 -19.75
N ASP A 374 -17.08 -49.74 -18.93
CA ASP A 374 -16.35 -48.51 -18.62
C ASP A 374 -15.96 -47.73 -19.89
N ARG A 375 -16.91 -47.64 -20.84
CA ARG A 375 -16.70 -46.95 -22.12
C ARG A 375 -17.66 -45.79 -22.29
N LEU A 376 -17.12 -44.67 -22.78
CA LEU A 376 -17.88 -43.57 -23.35
C LEU A 376 -18.00 -43.77 -24.87
N THR A 377 -19.23 -43.70 -25.38
CA THR A 377 -19.54 -43.79 -26.81
C THR A 377 -20.31 -42.56 -27.25
N SER A 378 -19.76 -41.78 -28.16
CA SER A 378 -20.46 -40.61 -28.73
C SER A 378 -21.80 -41.04 -29.35
N ILE A 379 -22.88 -40.40 -28.93
CA ILE A 379 -24.25 -40.55 -29.43
C ILE A 379 -24.52 -39.44 -30.44
N LEU A 380 -24.09 -38.21 -30.15
CA LEU A 380 -24.36 -37.04 -30.96
C LEU A 380 -23.24 -36.00 -30.77
N SER A 381 -22.42 -35.77 -31.80
CA SER A 381 -21.50 -34.64 -31.80
C SER A 381 -22.08 -33.50 -32.64
N GLU A 382 -22.27 -32.35 -31.99
CA GLU A 382 -22.64 -31.13 -32.70
C GLU A 382 -21.40 -30.25 -32.77
N ARG A 383 -20.82 -30.14 -33.97
CA ARG A 383 -19.72 -29.22 -34.24
C ARG A 383 -20.30 -27.81 -34.27
N VAL A 384 -20.15 -27.08 -33.17
CA VAL A 384 -20.46 -25.66 -33.13
C VAL A 384 -19.27 -24.95 -33.78
N PHE A 385 -19.47 -24.47 -35.02
CA PHE A 385 -18.50 -23.69 -35.79
C PHE A 385 -18.37 -22.26 -35.29
#